data_AF-A0A3L7PEP9-F1
#
_entry.id   AF-A0A3L7PEP9-F1
#
_cell.length_a   1.000
_cell.length_b   1.000
_cell.length_c   1.000
_cell.angle_alpha   90.00
_cell.angle_beta   90.00
_cell.angle_gamma   90.00
#
_symmetry.space_group_name_H-M   'P 1'
#
loop_
_entity.id
_entity.type
_entity.pdbx_description
1 polymer ?
#
loop_
_entity_poly.entity_id
_entity_poly.type
_entity_poly.pdbx_seq_one_letter_code
_entity_poly.pdbx_strand_id
1 'polypeptide(L)'
;MSSSLRVKWCILRTSIEERLVYRADFMFATLVRFLPIVTQVFLWGAIYQASGPGDTKVINAYTYGDMVAYSLLVMVGRAFSSMPGLTTGIARDIRDGSIKKFLIQPIDLIDYLFWHRVAHKLVYYVMAAIPFGLVFWLCRDYFRGWPDGITLAGWCVSLVLAFLIGFLIESLMGLVAFWF
;
A
#
# COMPACT_ATOMS: atom_id res chain seq x y z
N MET A 1 5.30 -10.83 -29.49
CA MET A 1 4.81 -9.88 -28.45
C MET A 1 4.19 -8.67 -29.15
N SER A 2 2.93 -8.31 -28.87
CA SER A 2 2.29 -7.16 -29.51
C SER A 2 3.06 -5.86 -29.20
N SER A 3 2.95 -4.84 -30.07
CA SER A 3 3.61 -3.54 -29.86
C SER A 3 3.27 -2.92 -28.50
N SER A 4 1.99 -2.99 -28.09
CA SER A 4 1.52 -2.50 -26.80
C SER A 4 2.18 -3.21 -25.61
N LEU A 5 2.32 -4.54 -25.66
CA LEU A 5 2.98 -5.30 -24.59
C LEU A 5 4.45 -4.93 -24.43
N ARG A 6 5.15 -4.64 -25.53
CA ARG A 6 6.54 -4.17 -25.48
C ARG A 6 6.68 -2.81 -24.80
N VAL A 7 5.75 -1.89 -25.07
CA VAL A 7 5.73 -0.56 -24.43
C VAL A 7 5.47 -0.69 -22.94
N LYS A 8 4.44 -1.45 -22.53
CA LYS A 8 4.12 -1.69 -21.10
C LYS A 8 5.29 -2.32 -20.35
N TRP A 9 5.93 -3.32 -20.97
CA TRP A 9 7.12 -3.95 -20.40
C TRP A 9 8.29 -2.98 -20.25
N CYS A 10 8.53 -2.12 -21.26
CA CYS A 10 9.55 -1.09 -21.21
C CYS A 10 9.30 -0.11 -20.05
N ILE A 11 8.07 0.42 -19.94
CA ILE A 11 7.68 1.32 -18.84
C ILE A 11 7.91 0.66 -17.49
N LEU A 12 7.44 -0.58 -17.32
CA LEU A 12 7.58 -1.33 -16.07
C LEU A 12 9.06 -1.53 -15.71
N ARG A 13 9.87 -1.98 -16.67
CA ARG A 13 11.30 -2.24 -16.47
C ARG A 13 12.04 -0.97 -16.07
N THR A 14 11.91 0.11 -16.85
CA THR A 14 12.58 1.39 -16.56
C THR A 14 12.16 1.94 -15.21
N SER A 15 10.85 1.89 -14.89
CA SER A 15 10.32 2.37 -13.61
C SER A 15 10.86 1.58 -12.40
N ILE A 16 11.10 0.27 -12.56
CA ILE A 16 11.73 -0.58 -11.53
C ILE A 16 13.20 -0.19 -11.36
N GLU A 17 13.95 -0.07 -12.45
CA GLU A 17 15.37 0.31 -12.43
C GLU A 17 15.56 1.66 -11.73
N GLU A 18 14.77 2.69 -12.07
CA GLU A 18 14.80 4.01 -11.41
C GLU A 18 14.58 3.93 -9.90
N ARG A 19 13.67 3.07 -9.43
CA ARG A 19 13.35 2.95 -8.00
C ARG A 19 14.38 2.16 -7.22
N LEU A 20 15.00 1.17 -7.85
CA LEU A 20 16.05 0.38 -7.22
C LEU A 20 17.32 1.20 -6.96
N VAL A 21 17.54 2.29 -7.72
CA VAL A 21 18.59 3.28 -7.42
C VAL A 21 18.38 3.88 -6.02
N TYR A 22 17.14 4.16 -5.64
CA TYR A 22 16.76 4.76 -4.34
C TYR A 22 16.22 3.73 -3.33
N ARG A 23 16.65 2.47 -3.42
CA ARG A 23 16.15 1.37 -2.56
C ARG A 23 16.29 1.60 -1.05
N ALA A 24 17.30 2.36 -0.62
CA ALA A 24 17.49 2.70 0.79
C ALA A 24 16.35 3.58 1.32
N ASP A 25 15.86 4.52 0.50
CA ASP A 25 14.71 5.37 0.84
C ASP A 25 13.46 4.52 1.08
N PHE A 26 13.27 3.45 0.30
CA PHE A 26 12.16 2.52 0.49
C PHE A 26 12.25 1.80 1.85
N MET A 27 13.44 1.32 2.22
CA MET A 27 13.64 0.64 3.52
C MET A 27 13.40 1.60 4.69
N PHE A 28 14.00 2.79 4.63
CA PHE A 28 13.86 3.81 5.66
C PHE A 28 12.41 4.32 5.78
N ALA A 29 11.78 4.66 4.65
CA ALA A 29 10.38 5.08 4.64
C ALA A 29 9.45 3.99 5.18
N THR A 30 9.75 2.73 4.91
CA THR A 30 8.99 1.60 5.45
C THR A 30 9.13 1.51 6.97
N LEU A 31 10.35 1.66 7.52
CA LEU A 31 10.57 1.68 8.97
C LEU A 31 9.79 2.82 9.65
N VAL A 32 9.86 4.03 9.10
CA VAL A 32 9.12 5.19 9.64
C VAL A 32 7.60 4.97 9.57
N ARG A 33 7.11 4.24 8.55
CA ARG A 33 5.68 3.89 8.43
C ARG A 33 5.18 2.92 9.50
N PHE A 34 6.05 2.27 10.27
CA PHE A 34 5.64 1.50 11.45
C PHE A 34 5.39 2.36 12.68
N LEU A 35 5.88 3.61 12.73
CA LEU A 35 5.69 4.47 13.91
C LEU A 35 4.20 4.65 14.29
N PRO A 36 3.27 4.90 13.34
CA PRO A 36 1.85 4.97 13.67
C PRO A 36 1.29 3.66 14.28
N ILE A 37 1.85 2.50 13.93
CA ILE A 37 1.44 1.22 14.50
C ILE A 37 1.88 1.10 15.96
N VAL A 38 3.08 1.57 16.30
CA VAL A 38 3.53 1.60 17.70
C VAL A 38 2.55 2.41 18.55
N THR A 39 2.13 3.58 18.05
CA THR A 39 1.09 4.40 18.71
C THR A 39 -0.22 3.64 18.83
N GLN A 40 -0.66 2.96 17.77
CA GLN A 40 -1.90 2.17 17.78
C GLN A 40 -1.85 1.03 18.82
N VAL A 41 -0.71 0.35 18.93
CA VAL A 41 -0.48 -0.72 19.91
C VAL A 41 -0.56 -0.18 21.33
N PHE A 42 0.11 0.94 21.62
CA PHE A 42 0.04 1.58 22.95
C PHE A 42 -1.37 2.12 23.26
N LEU A 43 -2.06 2.68 22.27
CA LEU A 43 -3.44 3.15 22.43
C LEU A 43 -4.36 1.99 22.82
N TRP A 44 -4.33 0.87 22.10
CA TRP A 44 -5.12 -0.30 22.46
C TRP A 44 -4.68 -0.87 23.81
N GLY A 45 -3.39 -0.85 24.13
CA GLY A 45 -2.88 -1.27 25.43
C GLY A 45 -3.51 -0.46 26.57
N ALA A 46 -3.60 0.86 26.41
CA ALA A 46 -4.24 1.75 27.38
C ALA A 46 -5.76 1.49 27.48
N ILE A 47 -6.45 1.28 26.35
CA ILE A 47 -7.90 0.99 26.32
C ILE A 47 -8.22 -0.30 27.08
N TYR A 48 -7.47 -1.38 26.84
CA TYR A 48 -7.70 -2.66 27.51
C TYR A 48 -7.33 -2.62 29.01
N GLN A 49 -6.34 -1.81 29.41
CA GLN A 49 -6.02 -1.60 30.82
C GLN A 49 -7.08 -0.77 31.56
N ALA A 50 -7.65 0.24 30.90
CA ALA A 50 -8.70 1.08 31.46
C ALA A 50 -10.05 0.36 31.63
N SER A 51 -10.25 -0.77 30.94
CA SER A 51 -11.53 -1.52 30.94
C SER A 51 -11.80 -2.34 32.22
N GLY A 52 -10.95 -2.22 33.25
CA GLY A 52 -11.20 -2.69 34.63
C GLY A 52 -10.82 -4.16 34.92
N PRO A 53 -10.78 -4.56 36.22
CA PRO A 53 -10.26 -5.87 36.66
C PRO A 53 -11.22 -7.06 36.48
N GLY A 54 -12.38 -6.86 35.84
CA GLY A 54 -13.44 -7.86 35.73
C GLY A 54 -13.23 -8.83 34.57
N ASP A 55 -12.55 -9.95 34.86
CA ASP A 55 -12.52 -11.30 34.27
C ASP A 55 -12.69 -11.58 32.76
N THR A 56 -12.77 -10.57 31.91
CA THR A 56 -12.59 -10.76 30.48
C THR A 56 -11.77 -9.61 29.94
N LYS A 57 -10.48 -9.86 29.68
CA LYS A 57 -9.60 -9.03 28.82
C LYS A 57 -10.09 -9.06 27.35
N VAL A 58 -11.40 -8.98 27.17
CA VAL A 58 -12.13 -9.21 25.94
C VAL A 58 -13.14 -8.07 25.79
N ILE A 59 -12.93 -7.22 24.80
CA ILE A 59 -13.86 -6.14 24.44
C ILE A 59 -14.58 -6.60 23.17
N ASN A 60 -15.90 -6.78 23.23
CA ASN A 60 -16.71 -7.22 22.09
C ASN A 60 -16.18 -8.49 21.39
N ALA A 61 -15.85 -9.52 22.17
CA ALA A 61 -15.22 -10.78 21.72
C ALA A 61 -13.79 -10.68 21.16
N TYR A 62 -13.17 -9.49 21.17
CA TYR A 62 -11.77 -9.30 20.78
C TYR A 62 -10.88 -9.12 22.00
N THR A 63 -9.70 -9.74 21.96
CA THR A 63 -8.63 -9.54 22.92
C THR A 63 -7.69 -8.42 22.45
N TYR A 64 -6.84 -7.93 23.35
CA TYR A 64 -5.74 -7.03 22.98
C TYR A 64 -4.88 -7.60 21.84
N GLY A 65 -4.56 -8.90 21.88
CA GLY A 65 -3.75 -9.54 20.84
C GLY A 65 -4.43 -9.51 19.47
N ASP A 66 -5.74 -9.66 19.41
CA ASP A 66 -6.50 -9.57 18.16
C ASP A 66 -6.43 -8.16 17.56
N MET A 67 -6.46 -7.12 18.41
CA MET A 67 -6.35 -5.74 17.95
C MET A 67 -4.95 -5.41 17.43
N VAL A 68 -3.91 -5.98 18.04
CA VAL A 68 -2.52 -5.85 17.55
C VAL A 68 -2.37 -6.57 16.21
N ALA A 69 -2.81 -7.83 16.11
CA ALA A 69 -2.77 -8.61 14.88
C ALA A 69 -3.57 -7.94 13.74
N TYR A 70 -4.77 -7.44 14.04
CA TYR A 70 -5.58 -6.67 13.11
C TYR A 70 -4.86 -5.41 12.62
N SER A 71 -4.24 -4.64 13.54
CA SER A 71 -3.51 -3.41 13.18
C SER A 71 -2.35 -3.70 12.23
N LEU A 72 -1.62 -4.82 12.42
CA LEU A 72 -0.57 -5.26 11.52
C LEU A 72 -1.10 -5.63 10.13
N LEU A 73 -2.23 -6.35 10.05
CA LEU A 73 -2.85 -6.71 8.78
C LEU A 73 -3.41 -5.49 8.03
N VAL A 74 -4.02 -4.55 8.75
CA VAL A 74 -4.49 -3.27 8.18
C VAL A 74 -3.35 -2.51 7.53
N MET A 75 -2.16 -2.51 8.13
CA MET A 75 -1.00 -1.84 7.54
C MET A 75 -0.61 -2.44 6.18
N VAL A 76 -0.66 -3.77 6.03
CA VAL A 76 -0.43 -4.41 4.72
C VAL A 76 -1.49 -3.93 3.72
N GLY A 77 -2.77 -3.97 4.10
CA GLY A 77 -3.86 -3.48 3.25
C GLY A 77 -3.71 -2.02 2.84
N ARG A 78 -3.38 -1.14 3.78
CA ARG A 78 -3.12 0.29 3.51
C ARG A 78 -1.92 0.49 2.59
N ALA A 79 -0.89 -0.33 2.71
CA ALA A 79 0.27 -0.27 1.83
C ALA A 79 -0.09 -0.67 0.39
N PHE A 80 -1.14 -1.48 0.15
CA PHE A 80 -1.66 -1.75 -1.20
C PHE A 80 -2.52 -0.59 -1.73
N SER A 81 -3.49 -0.12 -0.94
CA SER A 81 -4.45 0.90 -1.40
C SER A 81 -3.88 2.31 -1.52
N SER A 82 -2.86 2.67 -0.74
CA SER A 82 -2.34 4.04 -0.73
C SER A 82 -1.61 4.39 -2.03
N MET A 83 -1.95 5.52 -2.65
CA MET A 83 -1.31 6.02 -3.89
C MET A 83 -0.74 7.44 -3.71
N PRO A 84 0.25 7.65 -2.82
CA PRO A 84 0.72 9.00 -2.50
C PRO A 84 1.18 9.77 -3.73
N GLY A 85 0.72 11.01 -3.81
CA GLY A 85 1.09 11.96 -4.86
C GLY A 85 0.53 11.62 -6.25
N LEU A 86 -0.38 10.64 -6.40
CA LEU A 86 -0.97 10.34 -7.70
C LEU A 86 -1.93 11.45 -8.13
N THR A 87 -2.90 11.77 -7.27
CA THR A 87 -3.86 12.87 -7.52
C THR A 87 -3.13 14.19 -7.80
N THR A 88 -2.22 14.60 -6.91
CA THR A 88 -1.50 15.87 -7.04
C THR A 88 -0.51 15.87 -8.22
N GLY A 89 0.06 14.70 -8.57
CA GLY A 89 0.91 14.55 -9.74
C GLY A 89 0.16 14.78 -11.04
N ILE A 90 -1.03 14.16 -11.20
CA ILE A 90 -1.89 14.37 -12.37
C ILE A 90 -2.32 15.83 -12.46
N ALA A 91 -2.80 16.41 -11.35
CA ALA A 91 -3.23 17.81 -11.32
C ALA A 91 -2.10 18.78 -11.71
N ARG A 92 -0.88 18.52 -11.24
CA ARG A 92 0.31 19.29 -11.63
C ARG A 92 0.62 19.15 -13.12
N ASP A 93 0.57 17.93 -13.66
CA ASP A 93 0.86 17.68 -15.07
C ASP A 93 -0.16 18.36 -16.01
N ILE A 94 -1.42 18.48 -15.58
CA ILE A 94 -2.46 19.26 -16.25
C ILE A 94 -2.10 20.75 -16.21
N ARG A 95 -1.93 21.30 -15.00
CA ARG A 95 -1.66 22.73 -14.78
C ARG A 95 -0.41 23.23 -15.52
N ASP A 96 0.65 22.43 -15.51
CA ASP A 96 1.95 22.80 -16.09
C ASP A 96 2.00 22.45 -17.60
N GLY A 97 0.94 21.86 -18.16
CA GLY A 97 0.82 21.49 -19.57
C GLY A 97 1.70 20.30 -19.99
N SER A 98 2.36 19.64 -19.04
CA SER A 98 3.22 18.47 -19.29
C SER A 98 2.41 17.26 -19.78
N ILE A 99 1.11 17.22 -19.46
CA ILE A 99 0.17 16.18 -19.89
C ILE A 99 0.08 16.05 -21.41
N LYS A 100 0.42 17.11 -22.17
CA LYS A 100 0.38 17.13 -23.64
C LYS A 100 1.12 15.95 -24.28
N LYS A 101 2.19 15.45 -23.65
CA LYS A 101 2.97 14.31 -24.17
C LYS A 101 2.10 13.05 -24.31
N PHE A 102 1.15 12.84 -23.41
CA PHE A 102 0.23 11.70 -23.44
C PHE A 102 -0.93 11.90 -24.45
N LEU A 103 -1.17 13.13 -24.89
CA LEU A 103 -2.19 13.44 -25.90
C LEU A 103 -1.67 13.31 -27.32
N ILE A 104 -0.37 13.56 -27.53
CA ILE A 104 0.26 13.55 -28.86
C ILE A 104 1.03 12.26 -29.17
N GLN A 105 1.53 11.57 -28.15
CA GLN A 105 2.24 10.30 -28.31
C GLN A 105 1.28 9.13 -28.14
N PRO A 106 1.56 7.95 -28.74
CA PRO A 106 0.72 6.76 -28.60
C PRO A 106 0.94 6.08 -27.24
N ILE A 107 0.82 6.83 -26.15
CA ILE A 107 0.99 6.39 -24.76
C ILE A 107 -0.18 6.94 -23.94
N ASP A 108 -1.07 6.05 -23.53
CA ASP A 108 -2.17 6.41 -22.63
C ASP A 108 -1.66 6.79 -21.24
N LEU A 109 -2.16 7.91 -20.71
CA LEU A 109 -1.78 8.42 -19.40
C LEU A 109 -2.07 7.41 -18.29
N ILE A 110 -3.27 6.83 -18.27
CA ILE A 110 -3.73 5.96 -17.18
C ILE A 110 -2.97 4.64 -17.21
N ASP A 111 -2.77 4.04 -18.38
CA ASP A 111 -1.96 2.82 -18.55
C ASP A 111 -0.50 3.09 -18.13
N TYR A 112 0.10 4.22 -18.54
CA TYR A 112 1.45 4.59 -18.12
C TYR A 112 1.56 4.72 -16.60
N LEU A 113 0.65 5.48 -15.97
CA LEU A 113 0.64 5.68 -14.53
C LEU A 113 0.36 4.37 -13.78
N PHE A 114 -0.48 3.50 -14.32
CA PHE A 114 -0.76 2.19 -13.76
C PHE A 114 0.52 1.35 -13.67
N TRP A 115 1.25 1.16 -14.78
CA TRP A 115 2.50 0.38 -14.76
C TRP A 115 3.58 1.03 -13.90
N HIS A 116 3.64 2.36 -13.86
CA HIS A 116 4.52 3.09 -12.94
C HIS A 116 4.17 2.84 -11.46
N ARG A 117 2.89 2.68 -11.12
CA ARG A 117 2.43 2.32 -9.76
C ARG A 117 2.63 0.85 -9.46
N VAL A 118 2.45 -0.05 -10.43
CA VAL A 118 2.81 -1.47 -10.30
C VAL A 118 4.30 -1.60 -9.99
N ALA A 119 5.17 -0.93 -10.75
CA ALA A 119 6.62 -0.89 -10.49
C ALA A 119 6.92 -0.42 -9.06
N HIS A 120 6.25 0.64 -8.62
CA HIS A 120 6.38 1.16 -7.25
C HIS A 120 6.02 0.12 -6.20
N LYS A 121 4.86 -0.56 -6.33
CA LYS A 121 4.43 -1.58 -5.36
C LYS A 121 5.36 -2.78 -5.36
N LEU A 122 5.82 -3.24 -6.53
CA LEU A 122 6.75 -4.36 -6.63
C LEU A 122 8.05 -4.05 -5.88
N VAL A 123 8.72 -2.94 -6.22
CA VAL A 123 9.97 -2.56 -5.56
C VAL A 123 9.75 -2.30 -4.07
N TYR A 124 8.66 -1.59 -3.72
CA TYR A 124 8.30 -1.35 -2.33
C TYR A 124 8.18 -2.64 -1.54
N TYR A 125 7.40 -3.64 -2.02
CA TYR A 125 7.19 -4.88 -1.27
C TYR A 125 8.42 -5.77 -1.21
N VAL A 126 9.25 -5.80 -2.26
CA VAL A 126 10.53 -6.52 -2.20
C VAL A 126 11.44 -5.92 -1.14
N MET A 127 11.58 -4.58 -1.10
CA MET A 127 12.41 -3.91 -0.09
C MET A 127 11.78 -3.97 1.31
N ALA A 128 10.45 -3.88 1.39
CA ALA A 128 9.68 -3.90 2.62
C ALA A 128 9.57 -5.32 3.23
N ALA A 129 9.86 -6.38 2.48
CA ALA A 129 9.81 -7.74 2.98
C ALA A 129 10.68 -7.94 4.23
N ILE A 130 11.85 -7.29 4.30
CA ILE A 130 12.75 -7.36 5.45
C ILE A 130 12.12 -6.68 6.70
N PRO A 131 11.77 -5.39 6.68
CA PRO A 131 11.20 -4.74 7.86
C PRO A 131 9.82 -5.28 8.25
N PHE A 132 8.96 -5.64 7.30
CA PHE A 132 7.71 -6.33 7.61
C PHE A 132 7.96 -7.71 8.22
N GLY A 133 8.89 -8.49 7.66
CA GLY A 133 9.28 -9.79 8.19
C GLY A 133 9.75 -9.70 9.64
N LEU A 134 10.59 -8.70 9.96
CA LEU A 134 11.04 -8.45 11.33
C LEU A 134 9.88 -8.14 12.28
N VAL A 135 8.99 -7.22 11.90
CA VAL A 135 7.85 -6.82 12.75
C VAL A 135 6.86 -7.97 12.94
N PHE A 136 6.51 -8.69 11.87
CA PHE A 136 5.62 -9.85 11.95
C PHE A 136 6.25 -10.97 12.77
N TRP A 137 7.57 -11.17 12.70
CA TRP A 137 8.28 -12.16 13.51
C TRP A 137 8.29 -11.79 15.01
N LEU A 138 8.47 -10.51 15.34
CA LEU A 138 8.40 -9.99 16.71
C LEU A 138 6.98 -10.08 17.29
N CYS A 139 5.96 -9.89 16.46
CA CYS A 139 4.56 -9.90 16.87
C CYS A 139 3.85 -11.23 16.61
N ARG A 140 4.58 -12.31 16.28
CA ARG A 140 3.98 -13.58 15.84
C ARG A 140 3.05 -14.20 16.90
N ASP A 141 3.36 -14.01 18.17
CA ASP A 141 2.62 -14.62 19.28
C ASP A 141 1.22 -14.00 19.47
N TYR A 142 0.95 -12.84 18.85
CA TYR A 142 -0.38 -12.24 18.83
C TYR A 142 -1.32 -12.88 17.80
N PHE A 143 -0.80 -13.65 16.84
CA PHE A 143 -1.62 -14.34 15.85
C PHE A 143 -2.10 -15.70 16.39
N ARG A 144 -3.40 -15.98 16.26
CA ARG A 144 -4.02 -17.24 16.72
C ARG A 144 -3.67 -18.48 15.88
N GLY A 145 -2.86 -18.31 14.83
CA GLY A 145 -2.49 -19.35 13.88
C GLY A 145 -2.62 -18.89 12.43
N TRP A 146 -2.40 -19.82 11.51
CA TRP A 146 -2.55 -19.57 10.08
C TRP A 146 -4.01 -19.75 9.64
N PRO A 147 -4.55 -18.83 8.82
CA PRO A 147 -5.87 -19.00 8.22
C PRO A 147 -5.88 -20.16 7.22
N ASP A 148 -7.06 -20.66 6.89
CA ASP A 148 -7.23 -21.65 5.82
C ASP A 148 -6.84 -21.07 4.45
N GLY A 149 -6.56 -21.97 3.49
CA GLY A 149 -6.08 -21.58 2.17
C GLY A 149 -7.06 -20.71 1.37
N ILE A 150 -8.37 -20.86 1.58
CA ILE A 150 -9.39 -20.07 0.88
C ILE A 150 -9.40 -18.65 1.45
N THR A 151 -9.35 -18.51 2.77
CA THR A 151 -9.26 -17.21 3.44
C THR A 151 -7.98 -16.48 3.04
N LEU A 152 -6.84 -17.17 2.95
CA LEU A 152 -5.58 -16.57 2.50
C LEU A 152 -5.65 -16.12 1.03
N ALA A 153 -6.21 -16.95 0.14
CA ALA A 153 -6.41 -16.58 -1.25
C ALA A 153 -7.36 -15.37 -1.39
N GLY A 154 -8.47 -15.36 -0.65
CA GLY A 154 -9.41 -14.24 -0.60
C GLY A 154 -8.75 -12.96 -0.11
N TRP A 155 -7.90 -13.05 0.92
CA TRP A 155 -7.10 -11.91 1.38
C TRP A 155 -6.16 -11.40 0.29
N CYS A 156 -5.39 -12.27 -0.37
CA CYS A 156 -4.54 -11.87 -1.49
C CYS A 156 -5.31 -11.19 -2.63
N VAL A 157 -6.49 -11.71 -3.00
CA VAL A 157 -7.37 -11.08 -4.00
C VAL A 157 -7.83 -9.70 -3.52
N SER A 158 -8.21 -9.56 -2.26
CA SER A 158 -8.63 -8.27 -1.69
C SER A 158 -7.52 -7.22 -1.72
N LEU A 159 -6.24 -7.62 -1.58
CA LEU A 159 -5.10 -6.71 -1.69
C LEU A 159 -4.93 -6.19 -3.12
N VAL A 160 -5.12 -7.05 -4.12
CA VAL A 160 -5.10 -6.64 -5.54
C VAL A 160 -6.25 -5.68 -5.82
N LEU A 161 -7.46 -5.98 -5.34
CA LEU A 161 -8.61 -5.09 -5.48
C LEU A 161 -8.40 -3.75 -4.77
N ALA A 162 -7.80 -3.75 -3.57
CA ALA A 162 -7.48 -2.55 -2.82
C ALA A 162 -6.49 -1.65 -3.60
N PHE A 163 -5.49 -2.23 -4.27
CA PHE A 163 -4.60 -1.51 -5.17
C PHE A 163 -5.37 -0.89 -6.35
N LEU A 164 -6.25 -1.65 -7.00
CA LEU A 164 -7.03 -1.16 -8.13
C LEU A 164 -7.96 -0.02 -7.72
N ILE A 165 -8.70 -0.18 -6.62
CA ILE A 165 -9.60 0.85 -6.10
C ILE A 165 -8.82 2.11 -5.74
N GLY A 166 -7.71 1.98 -5.00
CA GLY A 166 -6.88 3.12 -4.62
C GLY A 166 -6.31 3.86 -5.82
N PHE A 167 -5.86 3.13 -6.85
CA PHE A 167 -5.38 3.71 -8.11
C PHE A 167 -6.48 4.48 -8.83
N LEU A 168 -7.63 3.84 -9.04
CA LEU A 168 -8.75 4.44 -9.78
C LEU A 168 -9.29 5.68 -9.07
N ILE A 169 -9.48 5.64 -7.75
CA ILE A 169 -9.97 6.78 -6.98
C ILE A 169 -9.01 7.97 -7.10
N GLU A 170 -7.72 7.76 -6.92
CA GLU A 170 -6.72 8.84 -7.03
C GLU A 170 -6.53 9.36 -8.45
N SER A 171 -6.62 8.48 -9.46
CA SER A 171 -6.63 8.90 -10.86
C SER A 171 -7.86 9.75 -11.17
N LEU A 172 -9.06 9.34 -10.73
CA LEU A 172 -10.29 10.11 -10.91
C LEU A 172 -10.18 11.49 -10.23
N MET A 173 -9.75 11.53 -8.97
CA MET A 173 -9.54 12.79 -8.25
C MET A 173 -8.53 13.70 -8.97
N GLY A 174 -7.45 13.13 -9.51
CA GLY A 174 -6.45 13.89 -10.25
C GLY A 174 -7.00 14.49 -11.55
N LEU A 175 -7.84 13.74 -12.26
CA LEU A 175 -8.46 14.19 -13.51
C LEU A 175 -9.46 15.32 -13.29
N VAL A 176 -10.06 15.47 -12.09
CA VAL A 176 -10.94 16.61 -11.76
C VAL A 176 -10.25 17.97 -11.99
N ALA A 177 -8.92 18.04 -11.95
CA ALA A 177 -8.15 19.25 -12.26
C ALA A 177 -8.26 19.73 -13.73
N PHE A 178 -8.88 18.98 -14.64
CA PHE A 178 -9.23 19.53 -15.96
C PHE A 178 -10.33 20.61 -15.89
N TRP A 179 -11.13 20.61 -14.82
CA TRP A 179 -12.25 21.52 -14.64
C TRP A 179 -11.95 22.71 -13.70
N PHE A 180 -10.76 22.74 -13.09
CA PHE A 180 -10.33 23.75 -12.12
C PHE A 180 -8.91 24.23 -12.41
#